data_AF-A0A534TV21-F1
#
_entry.id   AF-A0A534TV21-F1
#
_cell.length_a   1.000
_cell.length_b   1.000
_cell.length_c   1.000
_cell.angle_alpha   90.00
_cell.angle_beta   90.00
_cell.angle_gamma   90.00
#
_symmetry.space_group_name_H-M   'P 1'
#
loop_
_entity.id
_entity.type
_entity.pdbx_description
1 polymer ?
#
loop_
_entity_poly.entity_id
_entity_poly.type
_entity_poly.pdbx_seq_one_letter_code
_entity_poly.pdbx_strand_id
1 'polypeptide(L)'
;MSRAHTYLRLGRVSNLPTVWTNVLAGVALSGARAPAGTAVLLALALSLFYVGGMFLNDAFDREVDTRERPERPIPSGTVSAGEVFAAGYGLLGAGVVLVAYRTPHGGAIGSALALAAAIVVYDAWHKSNPYGPALMATCRFLVYTTAALAVANRLECPVVVGALCLFAYLVGLTYAAKQETLARLQSLWPLALLIVPLVHGLPAAAHGVVAGVVFLALFVAISFAVWLLRGASPGRFPRAVAILIAGISLVDALAIAGAGAPGLAAVAALGYPLTLALQRLVRGT
;
A
#
# COMPACT_ATOMS: atom_id res chain seq x y z
N MET A 1 -14.82 10.96 21.79
CA MET A 1 -14.16 9.76 21.21
C MET A 1 -12.94 9.43 22.05
N SER A 2 -12.63 8.15 22.30
CA SER A 2 -11.39 7.80 23.04
C SER A 2 -10.16 8.09 22.18
N ARG A 3 -9.03 8.48 22.81
CA ARG A 3 -7.75 8.73 22.11
C ARG A 3 -7.33 7.55 21.21
N ALA A 4 -7.58 6.31 21.65
CA ALA A 4 -7.29 5.10 20.88
C ALA A 4 -8.08 5.03 19.56
N HIS A 5 -9.36 5.41 19.56
CA HIS A 5 -10.16 5.44 18.33
C HIS A 5 -9.68 6.52 17.35
N THR A 6 -9.21 7.66 17.87
CA THR A 6 -8.58 8.71 17.05
C THR A 6 -7.29 8.19 16.40
N TYR A 7 -6.42 7.50 17.15
CA TYR A 7 -5.18 6.94 16.59
C TYR A 7 -5.42 5.82 15.55
N LEU A 8 -6.43 4.98 15.76
CA LEU A 8 -6.81 3.94 14.77
C LEU A 8 -7.34 4.56 13.46
N ARG A 9 -8.08 5.67 13.56
CA ARG A 9 -8.58 6.39 12.38
C ARG A 9 -7.47 7.16 11.67
N LEU A 10 -6.57 7.81 12.42
CA LEU A 10 -5.36 8.46 11.90
C LEU A 10 -4.46 7.46 11.16
N GLY A 11 -4.21 6.29 11.75
CA GLY A 11 -3.34 5.27 11.17
C GLY A 11 -3.87 4.56 9.93
N ARG A 12 -5.10 4.86 9.49
CA ARG A 12 -5.80 4.19 8.37
C ARG A 12 -5.62 2.66 8.40
N VAL A 13 -5.76 2.09 9.59
CA VAL A 13 -5.45 0.67 9.86
C VAL A 13 -6.26 -0.30 9.00
N SER A 14 -7.38 0.17 8.42
CA SER A 14 -8.19 -0.57 7.46
C SER A 14 -7.40 -1.05 6.23
N ASN A 15 -6.30 -0.39 5.88
CA ASN A 15 -5.49 -0.72 4.72
C ASN A 15 -4.28 -1.61 5.06
N LEU A 16 -4.06 -1.97 6.34
CA LEU A 16 -2.96 -2.86 6.73
C LEU A 16 -2.95 -4.22 6.02
N PRO A 17 -4.09 -4.85 5.67
CA PRO A 17 -4.05 -6.09 4.90
C PRO A 17 -3.27 -5.96 3.59
N THR A 18 -3.32 -4.80 2.93
CA THR A 18 -2.52 -4.52 1.71
C THR A 18 -1.02 -4.50 1.97
N VAL A 19 -0.59 -4.12 3.18
CA VAL A 19 0.83 -4.15 3.57
C VAL A 19 1.25 -5.59 3.83
N TRP A 20 0.40 -6.37 4.48
CA TRP A 20 0.67 -7.77 4.78
C TRP A 20 0.77 -8.58 3.49
N THR A 21 -0.12 -8.36 2.53
CA THR A 21 -0.05 -9.02 1.22
C THR A 21 1.19 -8.63 0.43
N ASN A 22 1.66 -7.36 0.53
CA ASN A 22 2.92 -6.95 -0.07
C ASN A 22 4.11 -7.71 0.53
N VAL A 23 4.12 -7.92 1.86
CA VAL A 23 5.15 -8.74 2.53
C VAL A 23 5.11 -10.17 2.01
N LEU A 24 3.92 -10.78 1.94
CA LEU A 24 3.78 -12.14 1.43
C LEU A 24 4.27 -12.25 -0.02
N ALA A 25 3.99 -11.26 -0.86
CA ALA A 25 4.47 -11.23 -2.24
C ALA A 25 5.99 -11.07 -2.33
N GLY A 26 6.59 -10.14 -1.59
CA GLY A 26 8.05 -9.99 -1.55
C GLY A 26 8.75 -11.27 -1.07
N VAL A 27 8.21 -11.93 -0.04
CA VAL A 27 8.71 -13.22 0.46
C VAL A 27 8.58 -14.31 -0.62
N ALA A 28 7.40 -14.47 -1.23
CA ALA A 28 7.14 -15.53 -2.20
C ALA A 28 7.98 -15.37 -3.48
N LEU A 29 8.03 -14.14 -4.02
CA LEU A 29 8.78 -13.82 -5.24
C LEU A 29 10.29 -13.93 -5.05
N SER A 30 10.78 -13.87 -3.81
CA SER A 30 12.21 -14.09 -3.51
C SER A 30 12.67 -15.53 -3.79
N GLY A 31 11.73 -16.47 -3.92
CA GLY A 31 12.01 -17.90 -4.11
C GLY A 31 12.64 -18.58 -2.88
N ALA A 32 12.94 -17.83 -1.83
CA ALA A 32 13.56 -18.34 -0.61
C ALA A 32 12.51 -18.78 0.41
N ARG A 33 12.82 -19.83 1.17
CA ARG A 33 11.98 -20.29 2.27
C ARG A 33 12.21 -19.39 3.49
N ALA A 34 11.22 -18.57 3.81
CA ALA A 34 11.27 -17.75 5.02
C ALA A 34 11.30 -18.62 6.28
N PRO A 35 12.22 -18.37 7.23
CA PRO A 35 12.16 -18.99 8.54
C PRO A 35 10.81 -18.70 9.23
N ALA A 36 10.41 -19.59 10.15
CA ALA A 36 9.17 -19.42 10.90
C ALA A 36 9.13 -18.04 11.59
N GLY A 37 7.96 -17.39 11.55
CA GLY A 37 7.75 -16.07 12.14
C GLY A 37 8.39 -14.88 11.40
N THR A 38 9.25 -15.08 10.39
CA THR A 38 9.85 -13.97 9.63
C THR A 38 8.81 -13.12 8.94
N ALA A 39 7.88 -13.74 8.20
CA ALA A 39 6.83 -13.00 7.51
C ALA A 39 5.93 -12.21 8.47
N VAL A 40 5.66 -12.75 9.67
CA VAL A 40 4.87 -12.08 10.71
C VAL A 40 5.62 -10.87 11.27
N LEU A 41 6.90 -11.02 11.61
CA LEU A 41 7.68 -9.89 12.13
C LEU A 41 7.88 -8.81 11.06
N LEU A 42 8.10 -9.20 9.80
CA LEU A 42 8.18 -8.24 8.69
C LEU A 42 6.85 -7.54 8.44
N ALA A 43 5.72 -8.26 8.52
CA ALA A 43 4.39 -7.66 8.46
C ALA A 43 4.18 -6.66 9.60
N LEU A 44 4.63 -6.96 10.82
CA LEU A 44 4.60 -6.01 11.94
C LEU A 44 5.48 -4.79 11.66
N ALA A 45 6.75 -5.00 11.26
CA ALA A 45 7.69 -3.93 10.98
C ALA A 45 7.16 -2.98 9.90
N LEU A 46 6.71 -3.51 8.76
CA LEU A 46 6.17 -2.72 7.65
C LEU A 46 4.79 -2.12 7.97
N SER A 47 4.05 -2.67 8.93
CA SER A 47 2.88 -2.01 9.50
C SER A 47 3.28 -0.76 10.30
N LEU A 48 4.40 -0.78 11.03
CA LEU A 48 4.91 0.42 11.71
C LEU A 48 5.31 1.50 10.71
N PHE A 49 5.98 1.14 9.61
CA PHE A 49 6.26 2.09 8.53
C PHE A 49 4.98 2.71 7.97
N TYR A 50 3.95 1.89 7.71
CA TYR A 50 2.67 2.37 7.20
C TYR A 50 1.98 3.33 8.16
N VAL A 51 1.83 2.95 9.43
CA VAL A 51 1.16 3.79 10.44
C VAL A 51 1.99 5.05 10.73
N GLY A 52 3.32 4.93 10.79
CA GLY A 52 4.22 6.06 10.94
C GLY A 52 4.09 7.07 9.80
N GLY A 53 4.09 6.60 8.56
CA GLY A 53 3.83 7.44 7.38
C GLY A 53 2.43 8.08 7.43
N MET A 54 1.41 7.37 7.91
CA MET A 54 0.09 7.98 8.04
C MET A 54 0.05 9.13 9.05
N PHE A 55 0.79 9.01 10.16
CA PHE A 55 0.90 10.09 11.15
C PHE A 55 1.69 11.27 10.58
N LEU A 56 2.80 11.01 9.89
CA LEU A 56 3.60 12.03 9.26
C LEU A 56 2.82 12.78 8.18
N ASN A 57 2.08 12.06 7.33
CA ASN A 57 1.18 12.65 6.33
C ASN A 57 0.25 13.70 6.95
N ASP A 58 -0.43 13.36 8.05
CA ASP A 58 -1.34 14.29 8.72
C ASP A 58 -0.59 15.47 9.39
N ALA A 59 0.63 15.25 9.89
CA ALA A 59 1.45 16.30 10.50
C ALA A 59 2.03 17.29 9.47
N PHE A 60 2.45 16.80 8.30
CA PHE A 60 2.87 17.64 7.17
C PHE A 60 1.68 18.39 6.57
N ASP A 61 0.50 17.78 6.55
CA ASP A 61 -0.72 18.36 5.98
C ASP A 61 -1.43 19.39 6.87
N ARG A 62 -0.96 19.59 8.10
CA ARG A 62 -1.63 20.41 9.13
C ARG A 62 -2.08 21.80 8.64
N GLU A 63 -1.29 22.52 7.85
CA GLU A 63 -1.63 23.88 7.41
C GLU A 63 -2.77 23.90 6.39
N VAL A 64 -2.79 22.91 5.49
CA VAL A 64 -3.89 22.70 4.54
C VAL A 64 -5.12 22.24 5.29
N ASP A 65 -4.96 21.29 6.21
CA ASP A 65 -6.04 20.76 7.03
C ASP A 65 -6.67 21.83 7.93
N THR A 66 -5.91 22.79 8.45
CA THR A 66 -6.47 23.92 9.20
C THR A 66 -7.43 24.76 8.36
N ARG A 67 -7.21 24.86 7.04
CA ARG A 67 -8.05 25.64 6.12
C ARG A 67 -9.24 24.84 5.59
N GLU A 68 -9.02 23.58 5.25
CA GLU A 68 -10.00 22.75 4.53
C GLU A 68 -10.79 21.80 5.45
N ARG A 69 -10.21 21.39 6.58
CA ARG A 69 -10.72 20.34 7.48
C ARG A 69 -10.39 20.63 8.95
N PRO A 70 -10.89 21.74 9.52
CA PRO A 70 -10.54 22.18 10.88
C PRO A 70 -10.93 21.17 11.98
N GLU A 71 -11.82 20.22 11.66
CA GLU A 71 -12.22 19.13 12.55
C GLU A 71 -11.14 18.05 12.75
N ARG A 72 -10.04 18.06 11.98
CA ARG A 72 -8.97 17.07 12.11
C ARG A 72 -8.23 17.18 13.47
N PRO A 73 -7.60 16.10 13.97
CA PRO A 73 -7.04 16.07 15.33
C PRO A 73 -5.96 17.13 15.62
N ILE A 74 -5.11 17.46 14.64
CA ILE A 74 -4.06 18.48 14.80
C ILE A 74 -4.67 19.89 14.74
N PRO A 75 -5.44 20.29 13.70
CA PRO A 75 -6.08 21.62 13.68
C PRO A 75 -7.04 21.90 14.84
N SER A 76 -7.76 20.88 15.32
CA SER A 76 -8.67 21.00 16.47
C SER A 76 -7.97 21.09 17.82
N GLY A 77 -6.64 20.96 17.86
CA GLY A 77 -5.85 21.00 19.10
C GLY A 77 -5.98 19.76 19.99
N THR A 78 -6.57 18.66 19.48
CA THR A 78 -6.72 17.41 20.23
C THR A 78 -5.36 16.75 20.52
N VAL A 79 -4.41 16.91 19.60
CA VAL A 79 -3.00 16.48 19.69
C VAL A 79 -2.10 17.54 19.05
N SER A 80 -0.88 17.73 19.55
CA SER A 80 0.06 18.68 18.95
C SER A 80 0.76 18.08 17.73
N ALA A 81 1.13 18.92 16.76
CA ALA A 81 1.89 18.48 15.59
C ALA A 81 3.25 17.85 15.97
N GLY A 82 3.91 18.39 17.01
CA GLY A 82 5.18 17.86 17.50
C GLY A 82 5.08 16.43 18.04
N GLU A 83 4.01 16.12 18.78
CA GLU A 83 3.73 14.75 19.24
C GLU A 83 3.50 13.79 18.07
N VAL A 84 2.75 14.22 17.05
CA VAL A 84 2.48 13.38 15.86
C VAL A 84 3.75 13.15 15.05
N PHE A 85 4.60 14.17 14.87
CA PHE A 85 5.91 14.00 14.25
C PHE A 85 6.79 13.02 15.03
N ALA A 86 6.90 13.18 16.35
CA ALA A 86 7.71 12.30 17.19
C ALA A 86 7.21 10.84 17.13
N ALA A 87 5.90 10.63 17.19
CA ALA A 87 5.30 9.31 17.04
C ALA A 87 5.54 8.72 15.63
N GLY A 88 5.35 9.51 14.58
CA GLY A 88 5.58 9.10 13.19
C GLY A 88 7.01 8.65 12.95
N TYR A 89 8.00 9.49 13.27
CA TYR A 89 9.42 9.14 13.15
C TYR A 89 9.83 7.97 14.06
N GLY A 90 9.28 7.91 15.28
CA GLY A 90 9.51 6.81 16.20
C GLY A 90 9.04 5.47 15.64
N LEU A 91 7.88 5.43 14.98
CA LEU A 91 7.36 4.25 14.30
C LEU A 91 8.22 3.83 13.10
N LEU A 92 8.70 4.79 12.29
CA LEU A 92 9.63 4.49 11.21
C LEU A 92 10.93 3.87 11.75
N GLY A 93 11.51 4.48 12.79
CA GLY A 93 12.72 3.97 13.45
C GLY A 93 12.53 2.59 14.05
N ALA A 94 11.42 2.35 14.75
CA ALA A 94 11.09 1.03 15.29
C ALA A 94 10.91 -0.02 14.18
N GLY A 95 10.32 0.37 13.04
CA GLY A 95 10.25 -0.48 11.85
C GLY A 95 11.63 -0.90 11.34
N VAL A 96 12.58 0.05 11.21
CA VAL A 96 13.97 -0.25 10.81
C VAL A 96 14.64 -1.19 11.82
N VAL A 97 14.47 -0.93 13.11
CA VAL A 97 15.04 -1.78 14.19
C VAL A 97 14.49 -3.19 14.11
N LEU A 98 13.18 -3.38 13.89
CA LEU A 98 12.59 -4.71 13.75
C LEU A 98 13.11 -5.46 12.51
N VAL A 99 13.30 -4.77 11.38
CA VAL A 99 13.92 -5.36 10.18
C VAL A 99 15.36 -5.81 10.50
N ALA A 100 16.17 -4.92 11.09
CA ALA A 100 17.55 -5.22 11.46
C ALA A 100 17.66 -6.37 12.48
N TYR A 101 16.75 -6.41 13.46
CA TYR A 101 16.68 -7.46 14.47
C TYR A 101 16.34 -8.82 13.85
N ARG A 102 15.36 -8.88 12.94
CA ARG A 102 14.98 -10.16 12.31
C ARG A 102 16.04 -10.67 11.35
N THR A 103 16.62 -9.73 10.61
CA THR A 103 17.49 -10.01 9.49
C THR A 103 18.60 -8.95 9.44
N PRO A 104 19.79 -9.23 10.00
CA PRO A 104 20.92 -8.30 10.00
C PRO A 104 21.64 -8.29 8.63
N HIS A 105 20.86 -8.28 7.54
CA HIS A 105 21.36 -8.16 6.17
C HIS A 105 21.42 -6.69 5.78
N GLY A 106 22.59 -6.23 5.36
CA GLY A 106 22.79 -4.83 4.97
C GLY A 106 21.82 -4.36 3.88
N GLY A 107 21.48 -5.23 2.92
CA GLY A 107 20.50 -4.91 1.87
C GLY A 107 19.08 -4.67 2.41
N ALA A 108 18.60 -5.51 3.34
CA ALA A 108 17.28 -5.35 3.93
C ALA A 108 17.19 -4.07 4.78
N ILE A 109 18.23 -3.80 5.58
CA ILE A 109 18.33 -2.58 6.39
C ILE A 109 18.40 -1.34 5.48
N GLY A 110 19.21 -1.39 4.42
CA GLY A 110 19.32 -0.33 3.43
C GLY A 110 17.98 -0.03 2.74
N SER A 111 17.23 -1.07 2.35
CA SER A 111 15.89 -0.89 1.76
C SER A 111 14.88 -0.33 2.76
N ALA A 112 14.93 -0.76 4.03
CA ALA A 112 14.08 -0.21 5.09
C ALA A 112 14.38 1.27 5.39
N LEU A 113 15.65 1.67 5.38
CA LEU A 113 16.05 3.08 5.50
C LEU A 113 15.61 3.89 4.28
N ALA A 114 15.75 3.34 3.07
CA ALA A 114 15.25 3.97 1.85
C ALA A 114 13.72 4.12 1.91
N LEU A 115 12.99 3.15 2.46
CA LEU A 115 11.54 3.22 2.67
C LEU A 115 11.19 4.36 3.64
N ALA A 116 11.86 4.46 4.79
CA ALA A 116 11.66 5.56 5.73
C ALA A 116 11.85 6.91 5.03
N ALA A 117 12.95 7.07 4.28
CA ALA A 117 13.25 8.30 3.55
C ALA A 117 12.18 8.59 2.48
N ALA A 118 11.76 7.58 1.70
CA ALA A 118 10.73 7.74 0.67
C ALA A 118 9.39 8.18 1.25
N ILE A 119 8.99 7.64 2.41
CA ILE A 119 7.78 8.06 3.14
C ILE A 119 7.87 9.54 3.51
N VAL A 120 8.97 9.95 4.15
CA VAL A 120 9.17 11.34 4.57
C VAL A 120 9.18 12.30 3.37
N VAL A 121 9.86 11.94 2.28
CA VAL A 121 9.91 12.73 1.05
C VAL A 121 8.52 12.84 0.42
N TYR A 122 7.76 11.75 0.38
CA TYR A 122 6.39 11.76 -0.10
C TYR A 122 5.51 12.68 0.75
N ASP A 123 5.48 12.49 2.07
CA ASP A 123 4.62 13.27 2.96
C ASP A 123 4.96 14.77 2.94
N ALA A 124 6.25 15.12 2.81
CA ALA A 124 6.67 16.51 2.74
C ALA A 124 6.29 17.21 1.41
N TRP A 125 6.30 16.50 0.27
CA TRP A 125 6.28 17.14 -1.06
C TRP A 125 5.18 16.67 -2.00
N HIS A 126 4.35 15.68 -1.66
CA HIS A 126 3.45 15.08 -2.65
C HIS A 126 2.39 16.05 -3.21
N LYS A 127 1.98 17.09 -2.47
CA LYS A 127 0.81 17.92 -2.83
C LYS A 127 1.08 18.77 -4.07
N SER A 128 2.20 19.49 -4.08
CA SER A 128 2.64 20.30 -5.21
C SER A 128 3.41 19.50 -6.28
N ASN A 129 3.80 18.27 -5.98
CA ASN A 129 4.61 17.47 -6.89
C ASN A 129 3.73 16.64 -7.88
N PRO A 130 3.86 16.86 -9.21
CA PRO A 130 3.17 16.06 -10.22
C PRO A 130 3.58 14.58 -10.18
N TYR A 131 4.79 14.27 -9.68
CA TYR A 131 5.30 12.91 -9.49
C TYR A 131 4.87 12.27 -8.16
N GLY A 132 3.98 12.91 -7.38
CA GLY A 132 3.45 12.35 -6.13
C GLY A 132 2.96 10.90 -6.23
N PRO A 133 2.20 10.50 -7.28
CA PRO A 133 1.82 9.09 -7.49
C PRO A 133 3.00 8.13 -7.60
N ALA A 134 4.09 8.54 -8.26
CA ALA A 134 5.29 7.73 -8.38
C ALA A 134 6.01 7.59 -7.04
N LEU A 135 6.10 8.66 -6.24
CA LEU A 135 6.70 8.61 -4.89
C LEU A 135 5.92 7.67 -3.95
N MET A 136 4.59 7.70 -3.99
CA MET A 136 3.76 6.76 -3.23
C MET A 136 3.98 5.30 -3.67
N ALA A 137 4.05 5.09 -4.99
CA ALA A 137 4.33 3.77 -5.56
C ALA A 137 5.74 3.27 -5.18
N THR A 138 6.74 4.16 -5.10
CA THR A 138 8.09 3.83 -4.61
C THR A 138 8.06 3.28 -3.18
N CYS A 139 7.24 3.85 -2.30
CA CYS A 139 7.10 3.32 -0.93
C CYS A 139 6.64 1.85 -0.95
N ARG A 140 5.67 1.51 -1.81
CA ARG A 140 5.18 0.12 -1.94
C ARG A 140 6.18 -0.81 -2.64
N PHE A 141 6.94 -0.30 -3.60
CA PHE A 141 8.06 -1.02 -4.19
C PHE A 141 9.13 -1.36 -3.13
N LEU A 142 9.44 -0.42 -2.23
CA LEU A 142 10.42 -0.63 -1.16
C LEU A 142 9.91 -1.60 -0.09
N VAL A 143 8.60 -1.68 0.16
CA VAL A 143 7.99 -2.74 1.00
C VAL A 143 8.28 -4.13 0.41
N TYR A 144 8.06 -4.32 -0.90
CA TYR A 144 8.36 -5.57 -1.61
C TYR A 144 9.83 -5.97 -1.49
N THR A 145 10.72 -5.03 -1.83
CA THR A 145 12.17 -5.31 -1.87
C THR A 145 12.73 -5.49 -0.46
N THR A 146 12.24 -4.76 0.54
CA THR A 146 12.61 -4.98 1.96
C THR A 146 12.24 -6.39 2.39
N ALA A 147 11.01 -6.85 2.10
CA ALA A 147 10.58 -8.20 2.46
C ALA A 147 11.40 -9.29 1.76
N ALA A 148 11.69 -9.12 0.46
CA ALA A 148 12.51 -10.06 -0.29
C ALA A 148 13.97 -10.10 0.20
N LEU A 149 14.60 -8.93 0.38
CA LEU A 149 15.97 -8.82 0.88
C LEU A 149 16.09 -9.36 2.31
N ALA A 150 15.06 -9.19 3.14
CA ALA A 150 15.03 -9.71 4.49
C ALA A 150 14.99 -11.24 4.56
N VAL A 151 14.64 -11.92 3.46
CA VAL A 151 14.52 -13.39 3.41
C VAL A 151 15.64 -14.01 2.58
N ALA A 152 15.96 -13.43 1.42
CA ALA A 152 16.88 -14.01 0.45
C ALA A 152 18.26 -13.32 0.37
N ASN A 153 18.42 -12.16 1.02
CA ASN A 153 19.60 -11.29 0.94
C ASN A 153 20.01 -10.90 -0.50
N ARG A 154 19.08 -10.96 -1.46
CA ARG A 154 19.26 -10.56 -2.85
C ARG A 154 17.92 -10.22 -3.49
N LEU A 155 17.96 -9.43 -4.57
CA LEU A 155 16.79 -9.12 -5.37
C LEU A 155 16.78 -9.96 -6.63
N GLU A 156 15.90 -10.94 -6.65
CA GLU A 156 15.64 -11.76 -7.84
C GLU A 156 14.77 -11.00 -8.84
N CYS A 157 14.90 -11.32 -10.13
CA CYS A 157 14.11 -10.69 -11.20
C CYS A 157 12.59 -10.74 -10.93
N PRO A 158 11.99 -11.86 -10.46
CA PRO A 158 10.55 -11.90 -10.14
C PRO A 158 10.13 -10.88 -9.07
N VAL A 159 10.98 -10.59 -8.09
CA VAL A 159 10.71 -9.57 -7.06
C VAL A 159 10.62 -8.19 -7.69
N VAL A 160 11.61 -7.84 -8.53
CA VAL A 160 11.67 -6.53 -9.19
C VAL A 160 10.49 -6.35 -10.14
N VAL A 161 10.19 -7.35 -10.97
CA VAL A 161 9.06 -7.31 -11.92
C VAL A 161 7.73 -7.23 -11.17
N GLY A 162 7.53 -8.03 -10.12
CA GLY A 162 6.32 -7.97 -9.29
C GLY A 162 6.16 -6.59 -8.62
N ALA A 163 7.24 -6.05 -8.07
CA ALA A 163 7.25 -4.72 -7.45
C ALA A 163 6.97 -3.61 -8.47
N LEU A 164 7.46 -3.72 -9.71
CA LEU A 164 7.15 -2.80 -10.81
C LEU A 164 5.69 -2.89 -11.28
N CYS A 165 5.11 -4.09 -11.30
CA CYS A 165 3.69 -4.26 -11.59
C CYS A 165 2.83 -3.57 -10.52
N LEU A 166 3.15 -3.79 -9.24
CA LEU A 166 2.49 -3.09 -8.14
C LEU A 166 2.72 -1.57 -8.23
N PHE A 167 3.95 -1.14 -8.55
CA PHE A 167 4.28 0.27 -8.74
C PHE A 167 3.37 0.92 -9.80
N ALA A 168 3.26 0.31 -10.99
CA ALA A 168 2.40 0.80 -12.06
C ALA A 168 0.93 0.90 -11.61
N TYR A 169 0.42 -0.14 -10.96
CA TYR A 169 -0.92 -0.14 -10.39
C TYR A 169 -1.14 1.02 -9.40
N LEU A 170 -0.19 1.24 -8.50
CA LEU A 170 -0.23 2.32 -7.51
C LEU A 170 -0.17 3.70 -8.15
N VAL A 171 0.62 3.90 -9.20
CA VAL A 171 0.64 5.18 -9.93
C VAL A 171 -0.75 5.49 -10.49
N GLY A 172 -1.41 4.53 -11.14
CA GLY A 172 -2.77 4.70 -11.66
C GLY A 172 -3.79 4.97 -10.56
N LEU A 173 -3.70 4.24 -9.45
CA LEU A 173 -4.56 4.41 -8.28
C LEU A 173 -4.37 5.78 -7.60
N THR A 174 -3.13 6.16 -7.29
CA THR A 174 -2.85 7.43 -6.60
C THR A 174 -3.15 8.62 -7.50
N TYR A 175 -2.97 8.50 -8.81
CA TYR A 175 -3.47 9.50 -9.76
C TYR A 175 -4.99 9.65 -9.65
N ALA A 176 -5.74 8.55 -9.69
CA ALA A 176 -7.19 8.59 -9.52
C ALA A 176 -7.54 9.26 -8.19
N ALA A 177 -6.99 8.80 -7.07
CA ALA A 177 -7.25 9.34 -5.73
C ALA A 177 -6.99 10.86 -5.63
N LYS A 178 -5.96 11.41 -6.28
CA LYS A 178 -5.71 12.86 -6.30
C LYS A 178 -6.81 13.67 -7.02
N GLN A 179 -7.53 13.05 -7.94
CA GLN A 179 -8.59 13.70 -8.72
C GLN A 179 -9.96 13.65 -8.00
N GLU A 180 -10.02 13.05 -6.80
CA GLU A 180 -11.26 12.89 -6.04
C GLU A 180 -11.91 14.23 -5.68
N THR A 181 -11.12 15.23 -5.29
CA THR A 181 -11.62 16.59 -4.97
C THR A 181 -12.28 17.27 -6.18
N LEU A 182 -11.84 16.94 -7.39
CA LEU A 182 -12.41 17.47 -8.64
C LEU A 182 -13.62 16.67 -9.13
N ALA A 183 -13.91 15.50 -8.53
CA ALA A 183 -14.95 14.56 -8.92
C ALA A 183 -14.96 14.21 -10.43
N ARG A 184 -13.82 14.40 -11.11
CA ARG A 184 -13.66 14.17 -12.55
C ARG A 184 -12.21 13.84 -12.86
N LEU A 185 -12.00 12.88 -13.77
CA LEU A 185 -10.67 12.56 -14.29
C LEU A 185 -10.23 13.59 -15.33
N GLN A 186 -9.06 14.20 -15.11
CA GLN A 186 -8.44 15.09 -16.09
C GLN A 186 -7.78 14.33 -17.25
N SER A 187 -7.29 13.12 -17.00
CA SER A 187 -6.64 12.27 -17.99
C SER A 187 -6.91 10.79 -17.72
N LEU A 188 -7.02 9.99 -18.78
CA LEU A 188 -7.31 8.56 -18.68
C LEU A 188 -6.08 7.67 -18.80
N TRP A 189 -4.97 8.18 -19.37
CA TRP A 189 -3.78 7.35 -19.60
C TRP A 189 -3.17 6.78 -18.30
N PRO A 190 -3.17 7.48 -17.13
CA PRO A 190 -2.62 6.89 -15.92
C PRO A 190 -3.41 5.67 -15.44
N LEU A 191 -4.70 5.57 -15.79
CA LEU A 191 -5.52 4.39 -15.48
C LEU A 191 -5.11 3.17 -16.30
N ALA A 192 -4.44 3.34 -17.46
CA ALA A 192 -3.91 2.21 -18.21
C ALA A 192 -2.87 1.43 -17.40
N LEU A 193 -2.17 2.09 -16.48
CA LEU A 193 -1.21 1.44 -15.59
C LEU A 193 -1.85 0.44 -14.61
N LEU A 194 -3.16 0.56 -14.34
CA LEU A 194 -3.91 -0.42 -13.54
C LEU A 194 -3.94 -1.80 -14.18
N ILE A 195 -3.76 -1.88 -15.50
CA ILE A 195 -3.87 -3.12 -16.28
C ILE A 195 -2.52 -3.87 -16.33
N VAL A 196 -1.41 -3.22 -15.97
CA VAL A 196 -0.06 -3.83 -16.03
C VAL A 196 0.03 -5.16 -15.25
N PRO A 197 -0.48 -5.29 -14.01
CA PRO A 197 -0.49 -6.58 -13.31
C PRO A 197 -1.31 -7.67 -14.01
N LEU A 198 -2.41 -7.30 -14.70
CA LEU A 198 -3.21 -8.25 -15.47
C LEU A 198 -2.41 -8.77 -16.66
N VAL A 199 -1.77 -7.88 -17.43
CA VAL A 199 -0.95 -8.29 -18.58
C VAL A 199 0.16 -9.24 -18.13
N HIS A 200 0.87 -8.89 -17.06
CA HIS A 200 1.93 -9.74 -16.51
C HIS A 200 1.40 -11.08 -15.97
N GLY A 201 0.24 -11.09 -15.30
CA GLY A 201 -0.33 -12.28 -14.70
C GLY A 201 -1.10 -13.20 -15.65
N LEU A 202 -1.32 -12.78 -16.91
CA LEU A 202 -2.10 -13.56 -17.89
C LEU A 202 -1.54 -14.97 -18.13
N PRO A 203 -0.22 -15.21 -18.26
CA PRO A 203 0.32 -16.55 -18.40
C PRO A 203 0.03 -17.42 -17.16
N ALA A 204 0.16 -16.86 -15.95
CA ALA A 204 -0.16 -17.59 -14.72
C ALA A 204 -1.65 -17.96 -14.67
N ALA A 205 -2.52 -17.02 -15.06
CA ALA A 205 -3.97 -17.22 -15.10
C ALA A 205 -4.40 -18.32 -16.08
N ALA A 206 -3.69 -18.46 -17.21
CA ALA A 206 -3.97 -19.48 -18.21
C ALA A 206 -3.62 -20.91 -17.74
N HIS A 207 -2.68 -21.06 -16.80
CA HIS A 207 -2.15 -22.37 -16.38
C HIS A 207 -2.53 -22.78 -14.95
N GLY A 208 -3.16 -21.89 -14.17
CA GLY A 208 -3.49 -22.16 -12.77
C GLY A 208 -4.87 -21.67 -12.37
N VAL A 209 -5.69 -22.54 -11.79
CA VAL A 209 -7.06 -22.20 -11.36
C VAL A 209 -7.09 -21.03 -10.38
N VAL A 210 -6.22 -21.05 -9.36
CA VAL A 210 -6.15 -19.97 -8.36
C VAL A 210 -5.72 -18.65 -9.03
N ALA A 211 -4.72 -18.68 -9.91
CA ALA A 211 -4.29 -17.51 -10.66
C ALA A 211 -5.41 -16.97 -11.56
N GLY A 212 -6.16 -17.85 -12.23
CA GLY A 212 -7.31 -17.49 -13.06
C GLY A 212 -8.43 -16.82 -12.28
N VAL A 213 -8.78 -17.34 -11.10
CA VAL A 213 -9.79 -16.75 -10.21
C VAL A 213 -9.33 -15.38 -9.70
N VAL A 214 -8.08 -15.25 -9.25
CA VAL A 214 -7.53 -13.97 -8.77
C VAL A 214 -7.44 -12.95 -9.91
N PHE A 215 -7.01 -13.37 -11.10
CA PHE A 215 -6.98 -12.53 -12.30
C PHE A 215 -8.37 -12.00 -12.62
N LEU A 216 -9.39 -12.87 -12.64
CA LEU A 216 -10.77 -12.47 -12.90
C LEU A 216 -11.29 -11.49 -11.83
N ALA A 217 -11.01 -11.77 -10.56
CA ALA A 217 -11.38 -10.88 -9.47
C ALA A 217 -10.74 -9.49 -9.61
N LEU A 218 -9.44 -9.43 -9.96
CA LEU A 218 -8.72 -8.17 -10.18
C LEU A 218 -9.28 -7.43 -11.40
N PHE A 219 -9.55 -8.14 -12.50
CA PHE A 219 -10.15 -7.57 -13.71
C PHE A 219 -11.53 -6.96 -13.43
N VAL A 220 -12.38 -7.69 -12.70
CA VAL A 220 -13.71 -7.21 -12.29
C VAL A 220 -13.58 -5.99 -11.36
N ALA A 221 -12.68 -6.02 -10.38
CA ALA A 221 -12.47 -4.91 -9.46
C ALA A 221 -12.01 -3.63 -10.19
N ILE A 222 -11.03 -3.74 -11.08
CA ILE A 222 -10.54 -2.61 -11.89
C ILE A 222 -11.65 -2.09 -12.80
N SER A 223 -12.32 -2.98 -13.54
CA SER A 223 -13.38 -2.58 -14.48
C SER A 223 -14.52 -1.86 -13.77
N PHE A 224 -14.93 -2.39 -12.61
CA PHE A 224 -15.96 -1.78 -11.78
C PHE A 224 -15.52 -0.43 -11.20
N ALA A 225 -14.28 -0.31 -10.72
CA ALA A 225 -13.74 0.96 -10.25
C ALA A 225 -13.66 2.01 -11.35
N VAL A 226 -13.19 1.65 -12.56
CA VAL A 226 -13.14 2.56 -13.71
C VAL A 226 -14.54 2.98 -14.14
N TRP A 227 -15.52 2.07 -14.13
CA TRP A 227 -16.92 2.42 -14.37
C TRP A 227 -17.48 3.38 -13.30
N LEU A 228 -17.10 3.23 -12.03
CA LEU A 228 -17.46 4.17 -10.98
C LEU A 228 -16.85 5.55 -11.21
N LEU A 229 -15.56 5.63 -11.58
CA LEU A 229 -14.84 6.88 -11.85
C LEU A 229 -15.40 7.69 -13.04
N ARG A 230 -16.12 7.04 -13.96
CA ARG A 230 -16.79 7.70 -15.09
C ARG A 230 -18.16 8.28 -14.75
N GLY A 231 -18.73 7.92 -13.59
CA GLY A 231 -20.06 8.39 -13.19
C GLY A 231 -20.02 9.69 -12.39
N ALA A 232 -21.05 10.52 -12.54
CA ALA A 232 -21.14 11.85 -11.92
C ALA A 232 -21.73 11.86 -10.49
N SER A 233 -22.17 10.72 -9.95
CA SER A 233 -22.86 10.70 -8.66
C SER A 233 -21.91 10.88 -7.47
N PRO A 234 -22.29 11.67 -6.45
CA PRO A 234 -21.52 11.82 -5.21
C PRO A 234 -21.20 10.46 -4.57
N GLY A 235 -19.96 10.25 -4.15
CA GLY A 235 -19.52 9.02 -3.46
C GLY A 235 -19.06 7.87 -4.37
N ARG A 236 -19.25 7.94 -5.69
CA ARG A 236 -18.69 6.93 -6.62
C ARG A 236 -17.16 6.93 -6.61
N PHE A 237 -16.59 8.12 -6.53
CA PHE A 237 -15.14 8.34 -6.59
C PHE A 237 -14.40 7.75 -5.37
N PRO A 238 -14.76 8.09 -4.11
CA PRO A 238 -14.17 7.44 -2.94
C PRO A 238 -14.35 5.91 -2.94
N ARG A 239 -15.52 5.42 -3.41
CA ARG A 239 -15.78 3.98 -3.51
C ARG A 239 -14.86 3.29 -4.52
N ALA A 240 -14.60 3.93 -5.66
CA ALA A 240 -13.65 3.42 -6.65
C ALA A 240 -12.22 3.35 -6.09
N VAL A 241 -11.78 4.41 -5.41
CA VAL A 241 -10.47 4.46 -4.74
C VAL A 241 -10.35 3.36 -3.69
N ALA A 242 -11.38 3.16 -2.86
CA ALA A 242 -11.43 2.10 -1.86
C ALA A 242 -11.28 0.69 -2.47
N ILE A 243 -12.00 0.43 -3.57
CA ILE A 243 -11.90 -0.84 -4.33
C ILE A 243 -10.49 -1.04 -4.88
N LEU A 244 -9.87 0.00 -5.43
CA LEU A 244 -8.52 -0.08 -5.97
C LEU A 244 -7.47 -0.25 -4.87
N ILE A 245 -7.63 0.40 -3.71
CA ILE A 245 -6.77 0.17 -2.54
C ILE A 245 -6.85 -1.30 -2.11
N ALA A 246 -8.05 -1.86 -1.97
CA ALA A 246 -8.22 -3.27 -1.65
C ALA A 246 -7.61 -4.18 -2.75
N GLY A 247 -7.71 -3.75 -4.01
CA GLY A 247 -7.16 -4.41 -5.20
C GLY A 247 -5.66 -4.67 -5.16
N ILE A 248 -4.89 -3.94 -4.34
CA ILE A 248 -3.48 -4.23 -4.06
C ILE A 248 -3.29 -5.69 -3.63
N SER A 249 -4.18 -6.20 -2.78
CA SER A 249 -4.10 -7.59 -2.30
C SER A 249 -4.28 -8.61 -3.43
N LEU A 250 -5.08 -8.28 -4.46
CA LEU A 250 -5.28 -9.13 -5.63
C LEU A 250 -4.08 -9.07 -6.59
N VAL A 251 -3.44 -7.91 -6.73
CA VAL A 251 -2.17 -7.76 -7.46
C VAL A 251 -1.10 -8.65 -6.83
N ASP A 252 -0.96 -8.57 -5.51
CA ASP A 252 -0.03 -9.39 -4.74
C ASP A 252 -0.33 -10.89 -4.90
N ALA A 253 -1.61 -11.27 -4.74
CA ALA A 253 -2.04 -12.65 -4.90
C ALA A 253 -1.76 -13.21 -6.30
N LEU A 254 -1.96 -12.40 -7.35
CA LEU A 254 -1.68 -12.80 -8.73
C LEU A 254 -0.18 -13.03 -8.95
N ALA A 255 0.66 -12.15 -8.39
CA ALA A 255 2.12 -12.32 -8.44
C ALA A 255 2.58 -13.57 -7.67
N ILE A 256 2.04 -13.81 -6.48
CA ILE A 256 2.32 -15.03 -5.67
C ILE A 256 1.90 -16.30 -6.40
N ALA A 257 0.72 -16.28 -7.05
CA ALA A 257 0.24 -17.43 -7.83
C ALA A 257 1.15 -17.71 -9.03
N GLY A 258 1.62 -16.66 -9.72
CA GLY A 258 2.59 -16.76 -10.81
C GLY A 258 3.95 -17.29 -10.39
N ALA A 259 4.35 -17.08 -9.13
CA ALA A 259 5.55 -17.70 -8.54
C ALA A 259 5.34 -19.17 -8.09
N GLY A 260 4.20 -19.78 -8.40
CA GLY A 260 3.94 -21.19 -8.10
C GLY A 260 3.50 -21.47 -6.66
N ALA A 261 3.03 -20.46 -5.92
CA ALA A 261 2.57 -20.60 -4.54
C ALA A 261 1.04 -20.38 -4.39
N PRO A 262 0.17 -21.20 -5.02
CA PRO A 262 -1.27 -20.94 -5.09
C PRO A 262 -1.97 -20.92 -3.72
N GLY A 263 -1.52 -21.72 -2.75
CA GLY A 263 -2.07 -21.68 -1.39
C GLY A 263 -1.83 -20.34 -0.70
N LEU A 264 -0.63 -19.78 -0.84
CA LEU A 264 -0.30 -18.46 -0.30
C LEU A 264 -1.02 -17.34 -1.07
N ALA A 265 -1.18 -17.50 -2.39
CA ALA A 265 -1.96 -16.58 -3.21
C ALA A 265 -3.42 -16.50 -2.76
N ALA A 266 -4.04 -17.64 -2.41
CA ALA A 266 -5.40 -17.65 -1.87
C ALA A 266 -5.49 -16.89 -0.55
N VAL A 267 -4.51 -17.06 0.35
CA VAL A 267 -4.41 -16.29 1.61
C VAL A 267 -4.26 -14.79 1.34
N ALA A 268 -3.38 -14.40 0.41
CA ALA A 268 -3.22 -13.00 0.02
C ALA A 268 -4.51 -12.41 -0.59
N ALA A 269 -5.24 -13.19 -1.40
CA ALA A 269 -6.49 -12.74 -2.00
C ALA A 269 -7.57 -12.40 -0.95
N LEU A 270 -7.55 -13.04 0.24
CA LEU A 270 -8.43 -12.69 1.37
C LEU A 270 -8.16 -11.27 1.91
N GLY A 271 -7.00 -10.68 1.64
CA GLY A 271 -6.70 -9.28 1.94
C GLY A 271 -7.66 -8.30 1.27
N TYR A 272 -8.21 -8.65 0.10
CA TYR A 272 -9.18 -7.82 -0.63
C TYR A 272 -10.50 -7.63 0.13
N PRO A 273 -11.28 -8.69 0.43
CA PRO A 273 -12.51 -8.55 1.20
C PRO A 273 -12.25 -8.04 2.61
N LEU A 274 -11.11 -8.41 3.24
CA LEU A 274 -10.74 -7.91 4.56
C LEU A 274 -10.53 -6.39 4.56
N THR A 275 -9.78 -5.86 3.59
CA THR A 275 -9.57 -4.41 3.44
C THR A 275 -10.90 -3.68 3.28
N LEU A 276 -11.78 -4.18 2.39
CA LEU A 276 -13.10 -3.57 2.18
C LEU A 276 -13.99 -3.64 3.44
N ALA A 277 -13.94 -4.74 4.18
CA ALA A 277 -14.70 -4.88 5.42
C ALA A 277 -14.20 -3.89 6.49
N LEU A 278 -12.88 -3.77 6.66
CA LEU A 278 -12.30 -2.84 7.63
C LEU A 278 -12.54 -1.38 7.23
N GLN A 279 -12.56 -1.05 5.94
CA GLN A 279 -12.87 0.29 5.44
C GLN A 279 -14.32 0.72 5.76
N ARG A 280 -15.24 -0.22 5.99
CA ARG A 280 -16.60 0.08 6.46
C ARG A 280 -16.65 0.47 7.94
N LEU A 281 -15.73 -0.06 8.75
CA LEU A 281 -15.63 0.20 10.18
C LEU A 281 -14.85 1.49 10.47
N VAL A 282 -13.74 1.67 9.77
CA VAL A 282 -12.87 2.85 9.84
C VAL A 282 -12.63 3.32 8.42
N ARG A 283 -13.21 4.46 8.03
CA ARG A 283 -13.00 5.02 6.69
C ARG A 283 -11.50 5.30 6.49
N GLY A 284 -10.91 4.64 5.48
CA GLY A 284 -9.49 4.77 5.12
C GLY A 284 -9.18 5.91 4.15
N THR A 285 -10.14 6.76 3.83
CA THR A 285 -10.07 7.94 2.96
C THR A 285 -10.92 9.07 3.55
#